data_AF-A0A2A2RK67-F1
#
_entry.id   AF-A0A2A2RK67-F1
#
_cell.length_a   1.000
_cell.length_b   1.000
_cell.length_c   1.000
_cell.angle_alpha   90.00
_cell.angle_beta   90.00
_cell.angle_gamma   90.00
#
_symmetry.space_group_name_H-M   'P 1'
#
loop_
_entity.id
_entity.type
_entity.pdbx_description
1 polymer ?
#
loop_
_entity_poly.entity_id
_entity_poly.type
_entity_poly.pdbx_seq_one_letter_code
_entity_poly.pdbx_strand_id
1 'polypeptide(L)'
;MRLPTLLLLLLATLGFAAPKGPTLSVGDKAPTKLPSGWIKGDRVSSLDPKKTYVIEFWATWCPPCVASIPHLAELQAKLKPDGVQV
;
A
#
# COMPACT_ATOMS: atom_id res chain seq x y z
N MET A 1 29.49 -6.26 40.47
CA MET A 1 29.78 -5.68 39.13
C MET A 1 28.99 -6.31 37.96
N ARG A 2 28.08 -7.29 38.17
CA ARG A 2 27.31 -7.94 37.08
C ARG A 2 25.84 -7.51 36.98
N LEU A 3 25.33 -6.75 37.96
CA LEU A 3 23.93 -6.33 38.04
C LEU A 3 23.51 -5.22 37.03
N PRO A 4 24.31 -4.16 36.76
CA PRO A 4 23.92 -3.15 35.77
C PRO A 4 24.02 -3.68 34.34
N THR A 5 24.92 -4.63 34.07
CA THR A 5 25.06 -5.29 32.77
C THR A 5 23.87 -6.21 32.47
N LEU A 6 23.36 -6.92 33.49
CA LEU A 6 22.14 -7.74 33.36
C LEU A 6 20.90 -6.87 33.09
N LEU A 7 20.81 -5.70 33.74
CA LEU A 7 19.70 -4.76 33.57
C LEU A 7 19.69 -4.12 32.18
N LEU A 8 20.87 -3.80 31.63
CA LEU A 8 21.00 -3.24 30.28
C LEU A 8 20.64 -4.25 29.18
N LEU A 9 20.99 -5.52 29.38
CA LEU A 9 20.63 -6.64 28.48
C LEU A 9 19.12 -6.93 28.50
N LEU A 10 18.45 -6.74 29.65
CA LEU A 10 17.00 -6.92 29.76
C LEU A 10 16.20 -5.82 29.04
N LEU A 11 16.71 -4.58 28.99
CA LEU A 11 16.04 -3.48 28.27
C LEU A 11 16.13 -3.63 26.75
N ALA A 12 17.20 -4.24 26.23
CA ALA A 12 17.41 -4.40 24.79
C ALA A 12 16.41 -5.39 24.14
N THR A 13 15.82 -6.33 24.90
CA THR A 13 14.89 -7.32 24.36
C THR A 13 13.43 -6.82 24.30
N LEU A 14 13.07 -5.75 25.01
CA LEU A 14 11.70 -5.21 25.00
C LEU A 14 11.40 -4.23 23.85
N GLY A 15 12.41 -3.80 23.10
CA GLY A 15 12.29 -2.68 22.14
C GLY A 15 11.81 -3.02 20.72
N PHE A 16 11.74 -4.30 20.34
CA PHE A 16 11.46 -4.69 18.94
C PHE A 16 10.12 -5.45 18.80
N ALA A 17 9.02 -4.76 19.07
CA ALA A 17 7.71 -5.24 18.65
C ALA A 17 7.47 -4.87 17.18
N ALA A 18 7.45 -5.86 16.28
CA ALA A 18 7.06 -5.65 14.88
C ALA A 18 5.60 -5.15 14.79
N PRO A 19 5.27 -4.30 13.81
CA PRO A 19 3.90 -3.85 13.61
C PRO A 19 2.99 -5.04 13.30
N LYS A 20 1.98 -5.27 14.13
CA LYS A 20 0.90 -6.26 13.90
C LYS A 20 -0.14 -5.64 12.96
N GLY A 21 0.19 -5.54 11.68
CA GLY A 21 -0.77 -5.24 10.62
C GLY A 21 -1.24 -6.52 9.91
N PRO A 22 -2.40 -6.51 9.23
CA PRO A 22 -2.75 -7.59 8.31
C PRO A 22 -1.73 -7.61 7.17
N THR A 23 -1.05 -8.75 7.00
CA THR A 23 -0.18 -9.00 5.84
C THR A 23 -1.03 -9.53 4.71
N LEU A 24 -1.03 -8.86 3.55
CA LEU A 24 -1.75 -9.31 2.37
C LEU A 24 -0.89 -10.31 1.59
N SER A 25 -1.48 -11.43 1.20
CA SER A 25 -0.85 -12.49 0.41
C SER A 25 -1.62 -12.74 -0.90
N VAL A 26 -0.97 -13.39 -1.86
CA VAL A 26 -1.63 -13.80 -3.11
C VAL A 26 -2.74 -14.80 -2.79
N GLY A 27 -3.94 -14.53 -3.32
CA GLY A 27 -5.14 -15.33 -3.06
C GLY A 27 -6.07 -14.74 -1.99
N ASP A 28 -5.58 -13.78 -1.19
CA ASP A 28 -6.44 -13.06 -0.25
C ASP A 28 -7.48 -12.22 -0.99
N LYS A 29 -8.66 -12.07 -0.37
CA LYS A 29 -9.66 -11.14 -0.88
C LYS A 29 -9.14 -9.71 -0.78
N ALA A 30 -9.32 -8.94 -1.86
CA ALA A 30 -8.98 -7.53 -1.87
C ALA A 30 -9.73 -6.78 -0.74
N PRO A 31 -9.05 -5.85 -0.04
CA PRO A 31 -9.71 -4.99 0.94
C PRO A 31 -10.84 -4.18 0.29
N THR A 32 -12.02 -4.18 0.91
CA THR A 32 -13.22 -3.51 0.36
C THR A 32 -13.34 -2.05 0.78
N LYS A 33 -12.48 -1.58 1.69
CA LYS A 33 -12.45 -0.17 2.13
C LYS A 33 -11.69 0.65 1.09
N LEU A 34 -12.44 1.40 0.28
CA LEU A 34 -11.89 2.31 -0.72
C LEU A 34 -11.60 3.70 -0.11
N PRO A 35 -10.71 4.50 -0.75
CA PRO A 35 -10.45 5.87 -0.33
C PRO A 35 -11.72 6.71 -0.22
N SER A 36 -11.70 7.74 0.63
CA SER A 36 -12.85 8.64 0.79
C SER A 36 -12.96 9.70 -0.30
N GLY A 37 -11.84 10.03 -0.96
CA GLY A 37 -11.75 11.12 -1.93
C GLY A 37 -10.88 10.77 -3.15
N TRP A 38 -11.19 11.42 -4.27
CA TRP A 38 -10.49 11.29 -5.54
C TRP A 38 -10.06 12.66 -6.00
N ILE A 39 -8.82 12.76 -6.48
CA ILE A 39 -8.27 14.01 -7.02
C ILE A 39 -8.60 14.13 -8.51
N LYS A 40 -8.66 13.00 -9.23
CA LYS A 40 -8.85 12.95 -10.68
C LYS A 40 -9.59 11.67 -11.08
N GLY A 41 -10.40 11.78 -12.13
CA GLY A 41 -11.17 10.66 -12.67
C GLY A 41 -12.46 10.38 -11.92
N ASP A 42 -13.18 9.36 -12.37
CA ASP A 42 -14.44 8.95 -11.76
C ASP A 42 -14.19 8.23 -10.43
N ARG A 43 -15.11 8.43 -9.48
CA ARG A 43 -15.08 7.75 -8.20
C ARG A 43 -15.25 6.24 -8.39
N VAL A 44 -14.37 5.46 -7.75
CA VAL A 44 -14.56 4.02 -7.60
C VAL A 44 -15.34 3.76 -6.32
N SER A 45 -16.63 3.44 -6.44
CA SER A 45 -17.49 3.16 -5.29
C SER A 45 -17.46 1.68 -4.85
N SER A 46 -17.08 0.78 -5.76
CA SER A 46 -17.02 -0.66 -5.54
C SER A 46 -16.06 -1.32 -6.52
N LEU A 47 -15.47 -2.45 -6.11
CA LEU A 47 -14.62 -3.27 -6.98
C LEU A 47 -15.48 -4.25 -7.78
N ASP A 48 -15.60 -4.01 -9.09
CA ASP A 48 -16.22 -4.94 -10.04
C ASP A 48 -15.36 -6.21 -10.21
N PRO A 49 -15.88 -7.43 -9.93
CA PRO A 49 -15.11 -8.67 -10.06
C PRO A 49 -14.70 -9.02 -11.50
N LYS A 50 -15.25 -8.34 -12.51
CA LYS A 50 -14.88 -8.53 -13.93
C LYS A 50 -13.72 -7.63 -14.37
N LYS A 51 -13.29 -6.69 -13.52
CA LYS A 51 -12.18 -5.78 -13.80
C LYS A 51 -10.94 -6.14 -13.01
N THR A 52 -9.79 -5.81 -13.57
CA THR A 52 -8.51 -5.86 -12.85
C THR A 52 -8.15 -4.47 -12.36
N TYR A 53 -7.77 -4.35 -11.09
CA TYR A 53 -7.39 -3.08 -10.48
C TYR A 53 -5.89 -3.06 -10.16
N VAL A 54 -5.21 -1.97 -10.52
CA VAL A 54 -3.84 -1.69 -10.09
C VAL A 54 -3.92 -0.61 -9.03
N ILE A 55 -3.36 -0.87 -7.84
CA ILE A 55 -3.38 0.09 -6.73
C ILE A 55 -1.94 0.46 -6.41
N GLU A 56 -1.58 1.72 -6.64
CA GLU A 56 -0.29 2.27 -6.24
C GLU A 56 -0.42 3.03 -4.91
N PHE A 57 0.39 2.65 -3.92
CA PHE A 57 0.54 3.39 -2.67
C PHE A 57 1.71 4.37 -2.81
N TRP A 58 1.42 5.67 -2.84
CA TRP A 58 2.41 6.73 -2.98
C TRP A 58 2.16 7.86 -1.98
N ALA A 59 3.07 8.84 -1.96
CA ALA A 59 2.91 10.06 -1.17
C ALA A 59 3.52 11.27 -1.89
N THR A 60 3.01 12.47 -1.60
CA THR A 60 3.47 13.73 -2.20
C THR A 60 4.94 14.05 -1.93
N TRP A 61 5.47 13.54 -0.83
CA TRP A 61 6.87 13.67 -0.43
C TRP A 61 7.75 12.53 -0.95
N CYS A 62 7.23 11.62 -1.78
CA CYS A 62 8.01 10.56 -2.43
C CYS A 62 8.36 10.96 -3.88
N PRO A 63 9.56 11.53 -4.15
CA PRO A 63 9.93 11.97 -5.50
C PRO A 63 9.88 10.88 -6.56
N PRO A 64 10.41 9.64 -6.35
CA PRO A 64 10.33 8.62 -7.38
C PRO A 64 8.89 8.15 -7.65
N CYS A 65 8.00 8.19 -6.64
CA CYS A 65 6.59 7.90 -6.85
C CYS A 65 5.92 8.99 -7.72
N VAL A 66 6.18 10.27 -7.43
CA VAL A 66 5.64 11.38 -8.25
C VAL A 66 6.12 11.28 -9.70
N ALA A 67 7.37 10.87 -9.91
CA ALA A 67 7.92 10.63 -11.25
C ALA A 67 7.26 9.43 -11.97
N SER A 68 6.61 8.50 -11.26
CA SER A 68 5.93 7.32 -11.83
C SER A 68 4.54 7.66 -12.40
N ILE A 69 3.89 8.70 -11.88
CA ILE A 69 2.50 9.06 -12.20
C ILE A 69 2.23 9.19 -13.72
N PRO A 70 3.09 9.80 -14.55
CA PRO A 70 2.88 9.85 -16.00
C PRO A 70 2.81 8.46 -16.64
N HIS A 71 3.63 7.51 -16.16
CA HIS A 71 3.63 6.13 -16.65
C HIS A 71 2.35 5.39 -16.25
N LEU A 72 1.80 5.65 -15.07
CA LEU A 72 0.50 5.09 -14.66
C LEU A 72 -0.65 5.62 -15.50
N ALA A 73 -0.63 6.92 -15.85
CA ALA A 73 -1.61 7.50 -16.76
C ALA A 73 -1.54 6.87 -18.16
N GLU A 74 -0.33 6.62 -18.67
CA GLU A 74 -0.12 5.91 -19.93
C GLU A 74 -0.61 4.46 -19.85
N LEU A 75 -0.31 3.76 -18.76
CA LEU A 75 -0.76 2.39 -18.50
C LEU A 75 -2.29 2.30 -18.48
N GLN A 76 -2.96 3.22 -17.79
CA GLN A 76 -4.42 3.32 -17.79
C GLN A 76 -4.96 3.51 -19.21
N ALA A 77 -4.36 4.39 -20.03
CA ALA A 77 -4.83 4.61 -21.39
C ALA A 77 -4.70 3.33 -22.25
N LYS A 78 -3.61 2.59 -22.09
CA LYS A 78 -3.33 1.35 -22.85
C LYS A 78 -4.23 0.19 -22.44
N LEU A 79 -4.45 -0.03 -21.15
CA LEU A 79 -5.11 -1.23 -20.63
C LEU A 79 -6.61 -1.05 -20.34
N LYS A 80 -7.14 0.17 -20.49
CA LYS A 80 -8.59 0.42 -20.35
C LYS A 80 -9.46 -0.52 -21.21
N PRO A 81 -9.12 -0.80 -22.49
CA PRO A 81 -9.92 -1.72 -23.33
C PRO A 81 -9.96 -3.14 -22.80
N ASP A 82 -8.92 -3.56 -22.06
CA ASP A 82 -8.79 -4.91 -21.48
C ASP A 82 -9.48 -5.03 -20.11
N GLY A 83 -10.22 -3.99 -19.69
CA GLY A 83 -10.91 -3.98 -18.39
C GLY A 83 -9.97 -3.74 -17.20
N VAL A 84 -8.77 -3.20 -17.43
CA VAL A 84 -7.85 -2.79 -16.36
C VAL A 84 -8.09 -1.34 -15.96
N GLN A 85 -8.15 -1.12 -14.65
CA GLN A 85 -8.28 0.18 -14.04
C GLN A 85 -7.11 0.45 -13.09
N VAL A 86 -6.32 1.47 -13.40
CA VAL A 86 -5.14 1.92 -12.65
C VAL A 86 -5.52 3.14 -11.82
#